data_AF-A0AAU7C957-F1
#
_entry.id   AF-A0AAU7C957-F1
#
_cell.length_a   1.000
_cell.length_b   1.000
_cell.length_c   1.000
_cell.angle_alpha   90.00
_cell.angle_beta   90.00
_cell.angle_gamma   90.00
#
_symmetry.space_group_name_H-M   'P 1'
#
loop_
_entity.id
_entity.type
_entity.pdbx_description
1 polymer ?
#
loop_
_entity_poly.entity_id
_entity_poly.type
_entity_poly.pdbx_seq_one_letter_code
_entity_poly.pdbx_strand_id
1 'polypeptide(L)'
;MSATFFDRTSETGERYVFRPTFTARGWKVKIQEKERLEPPHVTVWHGERMWRIGLRNRDFIVPPGGSWKEIDDEVRVLIENEDNWKELCEA
;
A
#
# COMPACT_ATOMS: atom_id res chain seq x y z
N MET A 1 17.11 -6.86 11.88
CA MET A 1 17.48 -5.83 10.89
C MET A 1 16.17 -5.28 10.35
N SER A 2 15.81 -4.05 10.73
CA SER A 2 14.57 -3.43 10.25
C SER A 2 14.79 -3.00 8.81
N ALA A 3 14.10 -3.63 7.86
CA ALA A 3 14.08 -3.13 6.49
C ALA A 3 13.14 -1.93 6.47
N THR A 4 13.72 -0.72 6.52
CA THR A 4 12.96 0.54 6.53
C THR A 4 11.92 0.52 5.42
N PHE A 5 10.65 0.57 5.81
CA PHE A 5 9.51 0.37 4.91
C PHE A 5 9.28 1.56 3.97
N PHE A 6 9.82 2.74 4.33
CA PHE A 6 9.61 4.01 3.65
C PHE A 6 10.93 4.62 3.19
N ASP A 7 11.13 4.73 1.88
CA ASP A 7 12.34 5.32 1.28
C ASP A 7 12.10 6.70 0.67
N ARG A 8 10.83 7.10 0.43
CA ARG A 8 10.55 8.38 -0.24
C ARG A 8 9.18 8.97 0.09
N THR A 9 9.21 10.20 0.60
CA THR A 9 8.06 11.11 0.70
C THR A 9 8.05 12.00 -0.55
N SER A 10 6.92 12.13 -1.24
CA SER A 10 6.79 13.13 -2.30
C SER A 10 6.56 14.52 -1.70
N GLU A 11 6.82 15.57 -2.49
CA GLU A 11 6.51 16.97 -2.13
C GLU A 11 5.01 17.19 -1.86
N THR A 12 4.15 16.28 -2.35
CA THR A 12 2.70 16.24 -2.14
C THR A 12 2.29 15.53 -0.84
N GLY A 13 3.23 14.98 -0.06
CA GLY A 13 2.95 14.26 1.18
C GLY A 13 2.51 12.81 0.99
N GLU A 14 2.57 12.28 -0.23
CA GLU A 14 2.32 10.86 -0.51
C GLU A 14 3.57 10.04 -0.14
N ARG A 15 3.37 8.90 0.52
CA ARG A 15 4.44 7.97 0.87
C ARG A 15 4.39 6.75 -0.03
N TYR A 16 5.58 6.31 -0.46
CA TYR A 16 5.76 5.17 -1.35
C TYR A 16 6.55 4.08 -0.66
N VAL A 17 6.10 2.84 -0.84
CA VAL A 17 6.93 1.68 -0.50
C VAL A 17 7.74 1.33 -1.74
N PHE A 18 9.04 1.60 -1.68
CA PHE A 18 9.97 1.26 -2.76
C PHE A 18 10.73 -0.01 -2.40
N ARG A 19 10.39 -1.13 -3.04
CA ARG A 19 11.27 -2.29 -3.10
C ARG A 19 11.66 -2.57 -4.55
N PRO A 20 12.96 -2.58 -4.90
CA PRO A 20 13.42 -2.81 -6.27
C PRO A 20 12.86 -4.08 -6.91
N THR A 21 12.67 -5.14 -6.12
CA THR A 21 12.09 -6.41 -6.57
C THR A 21 10.62 -6.28 -6.96
N PHE A 22 9.84 -5.45 -6.27
CA PHE A 22 8.42 -5.21 -6.58
C PHE A 22 8.26 -4.31 -7.79
N THR A 23 9.00 -3.21 -7.83
CA THR A 23 8.94 -2.29 -8.97
C THR A 23 9.45 -2.94 -10.26
N ALA A 24 10.46 -3.81 -10.19
CA ALA A 24 10.90 -4.63 -11.33
C ALA A 24 9.82 -5.62 -11.82
N ARG A 25 8.94 -6.09 -10.93
CA ARG A 25 7.78 -6.94 -11.24
C ARG A 25 6.50 -6.14 -11.56
N GLY A 26 6.60 -4.82 -11.70
CA GLY A 26 5.47 -3.95 -12.04
C GLY A 26 4.52 -3.61 -10.88
N TRP A 27 4.86 -3.99 -9.65
CA TRP A 27 4.08 -3.69 -8.45
C TRP A 27 4.49 -2.34 -7.85
N LYS A 28 3.50 -1.53 -7.46
CA LYS A 28 3.70 -0.26 -6.77
C LYS A 28 2.71 -0.14 -5.63
N VAL A 29 3.16 0.34 -4.47
CA VAL A 29 2.32 0.56 -3.30
C VAL A 29 2.41 2.02 -2.90
N LYS A 30 1.25 2.69 -2.83
CA LYS A 30 1.10 4.09 -2.43
C LYS A 30 0.22 4.19 -1.19
N ILE A 31 0.49 5.15 -0.32
CA ILE A 31 -0.31 5.38 0.88
C ILE A 31 -0.95 6.75 0.81
N GLN A 32 -2.25 6.75 1.02
CA GLN A 32 -3.12 7.91 0.98
C GLN A 32 -3.65 8.13 2.40
N GLU A 33 -2.85 8.79 3.24
CA GLU A 33 -3.23 9.10 4.64
C GLU A 33 -4.01 10.42 4.75
N LYS A 34 -3.64 11.42 3.95
CA LYS A 34 -4.12 12.81 4.07
C LYS A 34 -5.25 13.16 3.12
N GLU A 35 -5.85 12.18 2.47
CA GLU A 35 -6.90 12.44 1.50
C GLU A 35 -8.20 12.85 2.23
N ARG A 36 -8.62 14.11 2.07
CA ARG A 36 -9.74 14.70 2.83
C ARG A 36 -11.08 14.02 2.58
N LEU A 37 -11.24 13.40 1.41
CA LEU A 37 -12.51 12.87 0.90
C LEU A 37 -12.61 11.34 1.01
N GLU A 38 -11.51 10.63 1.25
CA GLU A 38 -11.50 9.18 1.36
C GLU A 38 -10.89 8.73 2.70
N PRO A 39 -11.36 7.61 3.28
CA PRO A 39 -10.70 7.03 4.44
C PRO A 39 -9.21 6.71 4.13
N PRO A 40 -8.32 6.78 5.14
CA PRO A 40 -6.93 6.41 4.96
C PRO A 40 -6.79 5.01 4.37
N HIS A 41 -6.04 4.88 3.28
CA HIS A 41 -5.92 3.62 2.55
C HIS A 41 -4.56 3.43 1.87
N VAL A 42 -4.25 2.17 1.61
CA VAL A 42 -3.14 1.76 0.75
C VAL A 42 -3.68 1.48 -0.64
N THR A 43 -3.07 2.05 -1.66
CA THR A 43 -3.33 1.68 -3.05
C THR A 43 -2.18 0.83 -3.58
N VAL A 44 -2.51 -0.40 -3.97
CA VAL A 44 -1.60 -1.33 -4.65
C VAL A 44 -1.90 -1.26 -6.15
N TRP A 45 -0.87 -1.10 -6.97
CA TRP A 45 -0.96 -1.05 -8.42
C TRP A 45 -0.16 -2.18 -9.04
N HIS A 46 -0.71 -2.78 -10.10
CA HIS A 46 0.01 -3.69 -10.99
C HIS A 46 -0.47 -3.49 -12.43
N GLY A 47 0.38 -2.85 -13.25
CA GLY A 47 -0.02 -2.40 -14.58
C GLY A 47 -1.21 -1.42 -14.51
N GLU A 48 -2.32 -1.78 -15.15
CA GLU A 48 -3.58 -1.00 -15.17
C GLU A 48 -4.53 -1.35 -14.01
N ARG A 49 -4.22 -2.41 -13.24
CA ARG A 49 -5.03 -2.81 -12.10
C ARG A 49 -4.63 -2.05 -10.86
N MET A 50 -5.62 -1.69 -10.06
CA MET A 50 -5.42 -1.09 -8.75
C MET A 50 -6.34 -1.74 -7.71
N TRP A 51 -5.83 -1.85 -6.49
CA TRP A 51 -6.58 -2.29 -5.33
C TRP A 51 -6.41 -1.27 -4.23
N ARG A 52 -7.51 -0.87 -3.61
CA ARG A 52 -7.53 0.08 -2.49
C ARG A 52 -7.90 -0.67 -1.23
N ILE A 53 -7.05 -0.62 -0.23
CA ILE A 53 -7.23 -1.35 1.04
C ILE A 53 -7.29 -0.32 2.16
N GLY A 54 -8.40 -0.28 2.90
CA GLY A 54 -8.58 0.63 4.03
C GLY A 54 -7.62 0.32 5.17
N LEU A 55 -6.92 1.34 5.67
CA LEU A 55 -5.94 1.19 6.76
C LEU A 55 -6.59 0.88 8.12
N ARG A 56 -7.89 1.18 8.28
CA ARG A 56 -8.60 0.97 9.55
C ARG A 56 -9.16 -0.43 9.70
N ASN A 57 -9.68 -1.00 8.62
CA ASN A 57 -10.44 -2.25 8.62
C ASN A 57 -9.81 -3.36 7.76
N ARG A 58 -8.76 -3.06 6.97
CA ARG A 58 -8.12 -4.00 6.04
C ARG A 58 -9.04 -4.49 4.91
N ASP A 59 -10.16 -3.81 4.71
CA ASP A 59 -11.12 -4.16 3.66
C ASP A 59 -10.81 -3.45 2.35
N PHE A 60 -11.21 -4.08 1.23
CA PHE A 60 -11.09 -3.48 -0.08
C PHE A 60 -12.16 -2.40 -0.27
N ILE A 61 -11.73 -1.20 -0.67
CA ILE A 61 -12.63 -0.08 -0.95
C ILE A 61 -13.21 -0.25 -2.36
N VAL A 62 -14.54 -0.13 -2.45
CA VAL A 62 -15.31 -0.22 -3.70
C VAL A 62 -15.73 1.18 -4.13
N PRO A 63 -15.55 1.58 -5.41
CA PRO A 63 -14.89 0.85 -6.51
C PRO A 63 -13.35 0.94 -6.47
N PRO A 64 -12.56 0.05 -7.12
CA PRO A 64 -12.99 -1.10 -7.91
C PRO A 64 -13.32 -2.34 -7.06
N GLY A 65 -12.97 -2.35 -5.77
CA GLY A 65 -13.01 -3.56 -4.94
C GLY A 65 -11.85 -4.50 -5.25
N GLY A 66 -12.03 -5.79 -4.96
CA GLY A 66 -11.06 -6.85 -5.22
C GLY A 66 -10.83 -7.75 -4.03
N SER A 67 -9.78 -8.55 -4.11
CA SER A 67 -9.42 -9.52 -3.08
C SER A 67 -7.91 -9.70 -2.94
N TRP A 68 -7.47 -10.10 -1.74
CA TRP A 68 -6.06 -10.40 -1.47
C TRP A 68 -5.48 -11.50 -2.36
N LYS A 69 -6.33 -12.37 -2.94
CA LYS A 69 -5.91 -13.45 -3.85
C LYS A 69 -5.42 -12.94 -5.21
N GLU A 70 -5.73 -11.69 -5.55
CA GLU A 70 -5.31 -11.07 -6.80
C GLU A 70 -4.00 -10.29 -6.67
N ILE A 71 -3.50 -10.14 -5.44
CA ILE A 71 -2.26 -9.46 -5.10
C ILE A 71 -1.19 -10.53 -4.87
N ASP A 72 0.02 -10.30 -5.38
CA ASP A 72 1.16 -11.19 -5.17
C ASP A 72 1.43 -11.42 -3.67
N ASP A 73 1.73 -12.67 -3.29
CA ASP A 73 1.90 -13.07 -1.88
C ASP A 73 3.01 -12.26 -1.19
N GLU A 74 4.08 -11.90 -1.90
CA GLU A 74 5.17 -11.11 -1.32
C GLU A 74 4.71 -9.67 -1.01
N VAL A 75 3.89 -9.09 -1.89
CA VAL A 75 3.27 -7.77 -1.68
C VAL A 75 2.26 -7.83 -0.53
N ARG A 76 1.43 -8.88 -0.50
CA ARG A 76 0.45 -9.10 0.55
C ARG A 76 1.12 -9.24 1.92
N VAL A 77 2.09 -10.15 2.06
CA VAL A 77 2.83 -10.36 3.31
C VAL A 77 3.50 -9.07 3.78
N LEU A 78 4.04 -8.30 2.83
CA LEU A 78 4.66 -7.03 3.15
C LEU A 78 3.64 -6.03 3.73
N ILE A 79 2.43 -5.94 3.17
CA ILE A 79 1.38 -5.06 3.67
C ILE A 79 0.78 -5.58 4.98
N GLU A 80 0.41 -6.86 5.06
CA GLU A 80 -0.28 -7.45 6.21
C GLU A 80 0.62 -7.63 7.45
N ASN A 81 1.95 -7.61 7.29
CA ASN A 81 2.89 -7.68 8.40
C ASN A 81 2.57 -6.60 9.45
N GLU A 82 2.43 -6.98 10.73
CA GLU A 82 1.92 -6.06 11.76
C GLU A 82 2.82 -4.84 11.99
N ASP A 83 4.14 -5.00 11.92
CA ASP A 83 5.07 -3.89 12.12
C ASP A 83 4.93 -2.89 10.98
N ASN A 84 4.90 -3.39 9.75
CA ASN A 84 4.66 -2.58 8.56
C ASN A 84 3.28 -1.93 8.57
N TRP A 85 2.24 -2.65 9.02
CA TRP A 85 0.88 -2.13 9.11
C TRP A 85 0.75 -1.02 10.16
N LYS A 86 1.46 -1.14 11.29
CA LYS A 86 1.52 -0.05 12.28
C LYS A 86 2.19 1.17 11.69
N GLU A 87 3.34 0.98 11.04
CA GLU A 87 4.00 2.11 10.36
C GLU A 87 3.10 2.71 9.26
N LEU A 88 2.32 1.91 8.53
CA LEU A 88 1.31 2.36 7.57
C LEU A 88 0.18 3.19 8.21
N CYS A 89 -0.23 2.87 9.43
CA CYS A 89 -1.28 3.58 10.16
C CYS A 89 -0.79 4.84 10.88
N GLU A 90 0.49 4.89 11.27
CA GLU A 90 1.13 6.01 11.97
C GLU A 90 1.80 7.02 11.01
N ALA A 91 1.77 6.74 9.70
CA ALA A 91 2.47 7.47 8.65
C ALA A 91 1.61 8.51 7.93
#